data_AF-A0A7V4ASW5-F1
#
_entry.id   AF-A0A7V4ASW5-F1
#
_cell.length_a   1.000
_cell.length_b   1.000
_cell.length_c   1.000
_cell.angle_alpha   90.00
_cell.angle_beta   90.00
_cell.angle_gamma   90.00
#
_symmetry.space_group_name_H-M   'P 1'
#
loop_
_entity.id
_entity.type
_entity.pdbx_description
1 polymer ?
#
loop_
_entity_poly.entity_id
_entity_poly.type
_entity_poly.pdbx_seq_one_letter_code
_entity_poly.pdbx_strand_id
1 'polypeptide(L)'
;MESHHLSAGSLKEHLRVRHYAHDHPPVRNANEVFQSRLSLLDRIAVVITDKVGSMGFFGIIFLWTIVWVGYNTLAAKVPALGWKAFDPFPAFVAYLLISNVIQILLMPLIMVGQNVQGRHSEVRAELDFEINQKAEKELAIALERLEQNNQLLLTILSRLDALTSNPQEEERDQEHTESS
;
A
#
# COMPACT_ATOMS: atom_id res chain seq x y z
N MET A 1 -27.20 8.08 58.80
CA MET A 1 -27.87 7.53 57.60
C MET A 1 -27.75 8.57 56.51
N GLU A 2 -26.69 8.51 55.71
CA GLU A 2 -26.44 9.44 54.61
C GLU A 2 -26.55 8.64 53.32
N SER A 3 -27.76 8.63 52.75
CA SER A 3 -28.03 7.99 51.45
C SER A 3 -27.37 8.84 50.37
N HIS A 4 -26.18 8.41 49.93
CA HIS A 4 -25.51 8.95 48.75
C HIS A 4 -26.41 8.77 47.51
N HIS A 5 -27.21 9.79 47.20
CA HIS A 5 -27.86 9.96 45.91
C HIS A 5 -26.77 10.15 44.84
N LEU A 6 -26.33 9.05 44.23
CA LEU A 6 -25.60 9.07 42.97
C LEU A 6 -26.54 9.61 41.89
N SER A 7 -26.53 10.94 41.73
CA SER A 7 -27.29 11.66 40.72
C SER A 7 -26.92 11.14 39.32
N ALA A 8 -27.93 10.87 38.48
CA ALA A 8 -27.76 10.36 37.11
C ALA A 8 -26.80 11.19 36.24
N GLY A 9 -26.52 12.44 36.64
CA GLY A 9 -25.48 13.28 36.02
C GLY A 9 -24.05 12.76 36.22
N SER A 10 -23.71 12.22 37.41
CA SER A 10 -22.36 11.71 37.68
C SER A 10 -22.06 10.44 36.89
N LEU A 11 -23.07 9.59 36.66
CA LEU A 11 -22.95 8.35 35.88
C LEU A 11 -22.70 8.64 34.40
N LYS A 12 -23.36 9.67 33.85
CA LYS A 12 -23.23 10.09 32.44
C LYS A 12 -21.84 10.63 32.12
N GLU A 13 -21.21 11.27 33.08
CA GLU A 13 -19.86 11.84 32.93
C GLU A 13 -18.78 10.75 32.99
N HIS A 14 -18.98 9.71 33.80
CA HIS A 14 -18.09 8.54 33.85
C HIS A 14 -18.21 7.63 32.62
N LEU A 15 -19.36 7.63 31.92
CA LEU A 15 -19.60 6.85 30.70
C LEU A 15 -19.19 7.58 29.40
N ARG A 16 -18.55 8.74 29.50
CA ARG A 16 -18.11 9.50 28.33
C ARG A 16 -16.91 8.79 27.70
N VAL A 17 -17.18 7.90 26.74
CA VAL A 17 -16.16 7.21 25.93
C VAL A 17 -15.28 8.28 25.29
N ARG A 18 -14.04 8.38 25.77
CA ARG A 18 -13.04 9.30 25.24
C ARG A 18 -12.79 8.88 23.80
N HIS A 19 -13.33 9.65 22.85
CA HIS A 19 -13.16 9.36 21.43
C HIS A 19 -11.66 9.34 21.15
N TYR A 20 -11.18 8.22 20.63
CA TYR A 20 -9.79 8.09 20.22
C TYR A 20 -9.61 9.01 19.01
N ALA A 21 -8.90 10.12 19.21
CA ALA A 21 -8.54 11.02 18.12
C ALA A 21 -7.37 10.38 17.37
N HIS A 22 -7.51 10.17 16.07
CA HIS A 22 -6.40 9.79 15.20
C HIS A 22 -5.37 10.92 15.22
N ASP A 23 -4.23 10.69 15.87
CA ASP A 23 -3.13 11.65 15.99
C ASP A 23 -2.00 11.28 15.03
N HIS A 24 -2.35 11.18 13.74
CA HIS A 24 -1.36 11.03 12.68
C HIS A 24 -1.62 12.06 11.57
N PRO A 25 -0.55 12.68 11.02
CA PRO A 25 -0.69 13.59 9.90
C PRO A 25 -1.40 12.91 8.71
N PRO A 26 -2.15 13.65 7.88
CA PRO A 26 -2.84 13.08 6.73
C PRO A 26 -1.86 12.35 5.84
N VAL A 27 -2.27 11.19 5.31
CA VAL A 27 -1.47 10.33 4.44
C VAL A 27 -0.93 11.17 3.28
N ARG A 28 0.31 11.67 3.41
CA ARG A 28 0.97 12.41 2.34
C ARG A 28 1.23 11.42 1.23
N ASN A 29 0.75 11.74 0.04
CA ASN A 29 0.97 10.89 -1.12
C ASN A 29 2.47 10.80 -1.38
N ALA A 30 3.08 9.64 -1.12
CA ALA A 30 4.51 9.40 -1.33
C ALA A 30 4.94 9.77 -2.76
N ASN A 31 4.01 9.67 -3.72
CA ASN A 31 4.21 10.06 -5.10
C ASN A 31 4.46 11.57 -5.27
N GLU A 32 3.80 12.43 -4.49
CA GLU A 32 3.99 13.89 -4.56
C GLU A 32 5.35 14.31 -3.98
N VAL A 33 5.76 13.70 -2.87
CA VAL A 33 7.07 13.96 -2.26
C VAL A 33 8.19 13.47 -3.18
N PHE A 34 8.01 12.32 -3.83
CA PHE A 34 8.98 11.80 -4.78
C PHE A 34 9.09 12.66 -6.05
N GLN A 35 7.96 13.03 -6.66
CA GLN A 35 7.93 13.91 -7.84
C GLN A 35 8.59 15.26 -7.58
N SER A 36 8.47 15.80 -6.36
CA SER A 36 9.07 17.08 -5.99
C SER A 36 10.61 17.07 -5.89
N ARG A 37 11.23 15.89 -5.78
CA ARG A 37 12.69 15.74 -5.64
C ARG A 37 13.39 15.25 -6.91
N LEU A 38 12.65 14.94 -7.98
CA LEU A 38 13.23 14.47 -9.23
C LEU A 38 13.81 15.64 -10.02
N SER A 39 15.03 15.47 -10.52
CA SER A 39 15.57 16.35 -11.56
C SER A 39 14.77 16.20 -12.85
N LEU A 40 14.73 17.26 -13.67
CA LEU A 40 14.10 17.21 -15.00
C LEU A 40 14.66 16.06 -15.86
N LEU A 41 15.96 15.79 -15.75
CA LEU A 41 16.62 14.70 -16.47
C LEU A 41 16.18 13.32 -15.96
N ASP A 42 16.04 13.15 -14.64
CA ASP A 42 15.54 11.91 -14.04
C ASP A 42 14.10 11.63 -14.49
N ARG A 43 13.28 12.68 -14.57
CA ARG A 43 11.90 12.55 -15.04
C ARG A 43 11.84 12.09 -16.49
N ILE A 44 12.70 12.65 -17.36
CA ILE A 44 12.80 12.22 -18.76
C ILE A 44 13.29 10.78 -18.84
N ALA A 45 14.33 10.41 -18.09
CA ALA A 45 14.87 9.05 -18.06
C ALA A 45 13.79 8.04 -17.64
N VAL A 46 13.02 8.33 -16.58
CA VAL A 46 11.93 7.47 -16.10
C VAL A 46 10.83 7.30 -17.17
N VAL A 47 10.42 8.38 -17.83
CA VAL A 47 9.40 8.31 -18.90
C VAL A 47 9.90 7.48 -20.08
N ILE A 48 11.17 7.66 -20.47
CA ILE A 48 11.78 6.88 -21.55
C ILE A 48 11.87 5.41 -21.14
N THR A 49 12.33 5.10 -19.93
CA THR A 49 12.39 3.73 -19.40
C THR A 49 11.02 3.05 -19.39
N ASP A 50 9.97 3.75 -18.96
CA ASP A 50 8.61 3.20 -18.91
C ASP A 50 8.06 2.88 -20.30
N LYS A 51 8.30 3.78 -21.28
CA LYS A 51 7.81 3.60 -22.66
C LYS A 51 8.65 2.63 -23.48
N VAL A 52 9.97 2.76 -23.44
CA VAL A 52 10.93 1.97 -24.24
C VAL A 52 11.19 0.60 -23.61
N GLY A 53 11.18 0.51 -22.28
CA GLY A 53 11.37 -0.75 -21.54
C GLY A 53 10.14 -1.66 -21.52
N SER A 54 9.03 -1.25 -22.14
CA SER A 54 7.80 -2.05 -22.20
C SER A 54 7.93 -3.23 -23.17
N MET A 55 7.43 -4.40 -22.77
CA MET A 55 7.42 -5.60 -23.60
C MET A 55 6.63 -5.40 -24.92
N GLY A 56 5.58 -4.58 -24.89
CA GLY A 56 4.81 -4.25 -26.10
C GLY A 56 5.62 -3.44 -27.11
N PHE A 57 6.43 -2.49 -26.65
CA PHE A 57 7.29 -1.67 -27.51
C PHE A 57 8.37 -2.51 -28.20
N PHE A 58 8.98 -3.45 -27.46
CA PHE A 58 9.90 -4.43 -28.01
C PHE A 58 9.26 -5.24 -29.15
N GLY A 59 8.04 -5.76 -28.93
CA GLY A 59 7.31 -6.52 -29.95
C GLY A 59 7.03 -5.71 -31.22
N ILE A 60 6.65 -4.44 -31.08
CA ILE A 60 6.40 -3.53 -32.20
C ILE A 60 7.67 -3.32 -33.03
N ILE A 61 8.80 -2.97 -32.39
CA ILE A 61 10.08 -2.76 -33.08
C ILE A 61 10.56 -4.06 -33.74
N PHE A 62 10.42 -5.18 -33.05
CA PHE A 62 10.84 -6.49 -33.56
C PHE A 62 10.04 -6.88 -34.81
N LEU A 63 8.71 -6.78 -34.75
CA LEU A 63 7.84 -7.06 -35.88
C LEU A 63 8.12 -6.10 -37.05
N TRP A 64 8.25 -4.81 -36.76
CA TRP A 64 8.63 -3.81 -37.76
C TRP A 64 9.94 -4.16 -38.46
N THR A 65 10.95 -4.56 -37.68
CA THR A 65 12.27 -4.95 -38.21
C THR A 65 12.16 -6.17 -39.12
N ILE A 66 11.40 -7.20 -38.73
CA ILE A 66 11.17 -8.39 -39.56
C ILE A 66 10.45 -8.02 -40.86
N VAL A 67 9.37 -7.23 -40.77
CA VAL A 67 8.60 -6.82 -41.94
C VAL A 67 9.46 -6.01 -42.90
N TRP A 68 10.27 -5.07 -42.38
CA TRP A 68 11.12 -4.22 -43.19
C TRP A 68 12.27 -4.98 -43.85
N VAL A 69 12.97 -5.84 -43.11
CA VAL A 69 14.05 -6.71 -43.67
C VAL A 69 13.46 -7.70 -44.67
N GLY A 70 12.31 -8.30 -44.36
CA GLY A 70 11.60 -9.22 -45.24
C GLY A 70 11.19 -8.55 -46.54
N TYR A 71 10.60 -7.36 -46.48
CA TYR A 71 10.22 -6.57 -47.64
C TYR A 71 11.43 -6.24 -48.53
N ASN A 72 12.51 -5.71 -47.96
CA ASN A 72 13.71 -5.38 -48.75
C ASN A 72 14.38 -6.63 -49.36
N THR A 73 14.39 -7.76 -48.63
CA THR A 73 14.96 -9.01 -49.14
C THR A 73 14.12 -9.60 -50.28
N LEU A 74 12.79 -9.57 -50.17
CA LEU A 74 11.88 -10.06 -51.21
C LEU A 74 11.91 -9.15 -52.45
N ALA A 75 11.91 -7.83 -52.26
CA ALA A 75 12.03 -6.87 -53.36
C ALA A 75 13.36 -6.98 -54.11
N ALA A 76 14.46 -7.32 -53.41
CA ALA A 76 15.77 -7.53 -54.04
C ALA A 76 15.91 -8.88 -54.76
N LYS A 77 15.33 -9.96 -54.21
CA LYS A 77 15.53 -11.34 -54.72
C LYS A 77 14.47 -11.83 -55.70
N VAL A 78 13.31 -11.16 -55.79
CA VAL A 78 12.20 -11.59 -56.66
C VAL A 78 11.93 -10.52 -57.73
N PRO A 79 12.65 -10.54 -58.88
CA PRO A 79 12.41 -9.61 -59.98
C PRO A 79 10.99 -9.70 -60.55
N ALA A 80 10.34 -10.85 -60.41
CA ALA A 80 8.98 -11.12 -60.90
C ALA A 80 7.89 -10.29 -60.20
N LEU A 81 8.16 -9.73 -59.01
CA LEU A 81 7.21 -8.87 -58.30
C LEU A 81 7.24 -7.41 -58.80
N GLY A 82 8.24 -7.03 -59.61
CA GLY A 82 8.39 -5.65 -60.11
C GLY A 82 8.68 -4.61 -59.02
N TRP A 83 8.96 -5.03 -57.79
CA TRP A 83 9.26 -4.13 -56.68
C TRP A 83 10.70 -3.64 -56.76
N LYS A 84 10.89 -2.33 -56.65
CA LYS A 84 12.22 -1.73 -56.55
C LYS A 84 12.68 -1.84 -55.10
N ALA A 85 13.91 -2.29 -54.87
CA ALA A 85 14.49 -2.28 -53.53
C ALA A 85 14.43 -0.85 -52.98
N PHE A 86 13.68 -0.67 -51.88
CA PHE A 86 13.50 0.62 -51.23
C PHE A 86 14.82 1.12 -50.64
N ASP A 87 15.66 0.18 -50.17
CA ASP A 87 16.98 0.45 -49.60
C ASP A 87 18.10 -0.39 -50.28
N PRO A 88 18.68 0.08 -51.40
CA PRO A 88 19.86 -0.51 -52.01
C PRO A 88 21.10 -0.30 -51.14
N PHE A 89 22.07 -1.22 -51.23
CA PHE A 89 23.41 -1.03 -50.67
C PHE A 89 23.96 0.36 -51.09
N PRO A 90 24.36 1.27 -50.17
CA PRO A 90 24.80 1.08 -48.78
C PRO A 90 23.83 1.53 -47.66
N ALA A 91 22.61 1.99 -47.95
CA ALA A 91 21.76 2.63 -46.94
C ALA A 91 21.26 1.67 -45.83
N PHE A 92 21.09 0.37 -46.13
CA PHE A 92 20.82 -0.68 -45.14
C PHE A 92 21.86 -0.73 -44.02
N VAL A 93 23.15 -0.64 -44.39
CA VAL A 93 24.26 -0.69 -43.42
C VAL A 93 24.26 0.55 -42.54
N ALA A 94 23.95 1.72 -43.12
CA ALA A 94 23.81 2.96 -42.37
C ALA A 94 22.66 2.89 -41.36
N TYR A 95 21.51 2.33 -41.75
CA TYR A 95 20.37 2.11 -40.85
C TYR A 95 20.74 1.21 -39.67
N LEU A 96 21.41 0.08 -39.92
CA LEU A 96 21.85 -0.82 -38.84
C LEU A 96 22.83 -0.14 -37.89
N LEU A 97 23.78 0.63 -38.41
CA LEU A 97 24.77 1.34 -37.60
C LEU A 97 24.10 2.40 -36.73
N ILE A 98 23.22 3.22 -37.30
CA ILE A 98 22.49 4.26 -36.56
C ILE A 98 21.60 3.62 -35.48
N SER A 99 20.87 2.55 -35.82
CA SER A 99 20.03 1.83 -34.85
C SER A 99 20.87 1.26 -33.70
N ASN A 100 22.05 0.71 -33.97
CA ASN A 100 22.92 0.14 -32.94
C ASN A 100 23.47 1.21 -32.00
N VAL A 101 23.91 2.35 -32.53
CA VAL A 101 24.38 3.48 -31.71
C VAL A 101 23.28 3.98 -30.78
N ILE A 102 22.05 4.11 -31.28
CA ILE A 102 20.88 4.49 -30.46
C ILE A 102 20.66 3.47 -29.35
N GLN A 103 20.72 2.17 -29.64
CA GLN A 103 20.57 1.11 -28.63
C GLN A 103 21.63 1.18 -27.52
N ILE A 104 22.89 1.43 -27.88
CA ILE A 104 23.98 1.56 -26.90
C ILE A 104 23.73 2.75 -25.96
N LEU A 105 23.24 3.87 -26.48
CA LEU A 105 22.88 5.04 -25.67
C LEU A 105 21.63 4.82 -24.81
N LEU A 106 20.68 3.99 -25.29
CA LEU A 106 19.48 3.66 -24.54
C LEU A 106 19.76 2.82 -23.29
N MET A 107 20.76 1.94 -23.29
CA MET A 107 21.04 1.07 -22.13
C MET A 107 21.35 1.85 -20.84
N PRO A 108 22.33 2.79 -20.79
CA PRO A 108 22.56 3.62 -19.61
C PRO A 108 21.37 4.50 -19.25
N LEU A 109 20.65 5.02 -20.24
CA LEU A 109 19.47 5.84 -20.01
C LEU A 109 18.35 5.04 -19.32
N ILE A 110 18.12 3.82 -19.78
CA ILE A 110 17.19 2.87 -19.17
C ILE A 110 17.63 2.55 -17.74
N MET A 111 18.92 2.28 -17.54
CA MET A 111 19.51 1.97 -16.23
C MET A 111 19.31 3.12 -15.22
N VAL A 112 19.48 4.37 -15.66
CA VAL A 112 19.20 5.55 -14.81
C VAL A 112 17.72 5.60 -14.44
N GLY A 113 16.81 5.44 -15.40
CA GLY A 113 15.37 5.43 -15.10
C GLY A 113 14.96 4.29 -14.17
N GLN A 114 15.57 3.10 -14.32
CA GLN A 114 15.37 1.97 -13.41
C GLN A 114 15.89 2.26 -12.00
N ASN A 115 17.08 2.86 -11.85
CA ASN A 115 17.64 3.23 -10.56
C ASN A 115 16.74 4.23 -9.82
N VAL A 116 16.21 5.21 -10.55
CA VAL A 116 15.27 6.20 -10.01
C VAL A 116 13.96 5.54 -9.56
N GLN A 117 13.38 4.64 -10.38
CA GLN A 117 12.18 3.87 -10.01
C GLN A 117 12.43 2.92 -8.82
N GLY A 118 13.62 2.33 -8.72
CA GLY A 118 14.04 1.47 -7.61
C GLY A 118 14.08 2.24 -6.30
N ARG A 119 14.76 3.40 -6.28
CA ARG A 119 14.80 4.28 -5.09
C ARG A 119 13.41 4.73 -4.64
N HIS A 120 12.50 5.00 -5.58
CA HIS A 120 11.10 5.30 -5.22
C HIS A 120 10.41 4.13 -4.53
N SER A 121 10.60 2.93 -5.08
CA SER A 121 9.99 1.70 -4.57
C SER A 121 10.52 1.37 -3.18
N GLU A 122 11.81 1.60 -2.93
CA GLU A 122 12.45 1.43 -1.62
C GLU A 122 11.90 2.42 -0.59
N VAL A 123 11.84 3.72 -0.91
CA VAL A 123 11.25 4.73 0.00
C VAL A 123 9.80 4.42 0.32
N ARG A 124 9.03 3.93 -0.65
CA ARG A 124 7.64 3.51 -0.43
C ARG A 124 7.58 2.30 0.52
N ALA A 125 8.41 1.29 0.30
CA ALA A 125 8.45 0.10 1.14
C ALA A 125 8.81 0.45 2.60
N GLU A 126 9.75 1.37 2.81
CA GLU A 126 10.11 1.83 4.16
C GLU A 126 8.95 2.56 4.85
N LEU A 127 8.26 3.45 4.14
CA LEU A 127 7.08 4.15 4.67
C LEU A 127 5.94 3.18 5.01
N ASP A 128 5.65 2.23 4.12
CA ASP A 128 4.62 1.21 4.34
C ASP A 128 4.99 0.33 5.56
N PHE A 129 6.26 0.01 5.74
CA PHE A 129 6.76 -0.73 6.90
C PHE A 129 6.59 0.05 8.21
N GLU A 130 6.92 1.35 8.22
CA GLU A 130 6.75 2.20 9.40
C GLU A 130 5.27 2.34 9.80
N ILE A 131 4.38 2.51 8.82
CA ILE A 131 2.93 2.58 9.04
C ILE A 131 2.43 1.25 9.62
N ASN A 132 2.86 0.11 9.07
CA ASN A 132 2.46 -1.20 9.58
C ASN A 132 2.91 -1.42 11.02
N GLN A 133 4.14 -1.06 11.39
CA GLN A 133 4.59 -1.14 12.78
C GLN A 133 3.78 -0.27 13.73
N LYS A 134 3.38 0.93 13.30
CA LYS A 134 2.50 1.80 14.09
C LYS A 134 1.11 1.19 14.26
N ALA A 135 0.54 0.66 13.18
CA ALA A 135 -0.75 -0.03 13.20
C ALA A 135 -0.72 -1.25 14.12
N GLU A 136 0.36 -2.03 14.12
CA GLU A 136 0.53 -3.18 15.03
C GLU A 136 0.51 -2.75 16.50
N LYS A 137 1.21 -1.65 16.84
CA LYS A 137 1.20 -1.09 18.21
C LYS A 137 -0.19 -0.59 18.61
N GLU A 138 -0.86 0.12 17.72
CA GLU A 138 -2.23 0.61 17.98
C GLU A 138 -3.22 -0.55 18.17
N LEU A 139 -3.07 -1.62 17.37
CA LEU A 139 -3.85 -2.84 17.51
C LEU A 139 -3.58 -3.54 18.84
N ALA A 140 -2.31 -3.65 19.26
CA ALA A 140 -1.95 -4.22 20.56
C ALA A 140 -2.61 -3.45 21.72
N ILE A 141 -2.58 -2.11 21.67
CA ILE A 141 -3.25 -1.25 22.66
C ILE A 141 -4.77 -1.45 22.63
N ALA A 142 -5.37 -1.58 21.44
CA ALA A 142 -6.80 -1.82 21.30
C ALA A 142 -7.21 -3.18 21.89
N LEU A 143 -6.40 -4.23 21.67
CA LEU A 143 -6.61 -5.56 22.25
C LEU A 143 -6.47 -5.55 23.77
N GLU A 144 -5.46 -4.85 24.32
CA GLU A 144 -5.29 -4.70 25.77
C GLU A 144 -6.52 -4.03 26.41
N ARG A 145 -7.02 -2.96 25.79
CA ARG A 145 -8.24 -2.27 26.27
C ARG A 145 -9.47 -3.16 26.18
N LEU A 146 -9.59 -3.98 25.13
CA LEU A 146 -10.70 -4.91 24.99
C LEU A 146 -10.68 -5.97 26.09
N GLU A 147 -9.50 -6.51 26.41
CA GLU A 147 -9.32 -7.46 27.51
C GLU A 147 -9.67 -6.81 28.87
N GLN A 148 -9.20 -5.59 29.12
CA GLN A 148 -9.57 -4.83 30.32
C GLN A 148 -11.08 -4.65 30.44
N ASN A 149 -11.76 -4.27 29.35
CA ASN A 149 -13.22 -4.13 29.34
C ASN A 149 -13.92 -5.46 29.64
N ASN A 150 -13.46 -6.58 29.07
CA ASN A 150 -14.01 -7.91 29.34
C ASN A 150 -13.86 -8.28 30.83
N GLN A 151 -12.70 -8.00 31.45
CA GLN A 151 -12.50 -8.26 32.88
C GLN A 151 -13.41 -7.43 33.78
N LEU A 152 -13.64 -6.16 33.43
CA LEU A 152 -14.60 -5.31 34.14
C LEU A 152 -16.02 -5.86 34.03
N LEU A 153 -16.44 -6.31 32.84
CA LEU A 153 -17.74 -6.95 32.65
C LEU A 153 -17.90 -8.20 33.51
N LEU A 154 -16.90 -9.09 33.53
CA LEU A 154 -16.91 -10.29 34.39
C LEU A 154 -16.97 -9.95 35.88
N THR A 155 -16.28 -8.90 36.30
CA THR A 155 -16.32 -8.42 37.69
C THR A 155 -17.69 -7.88 38.06
N ILE A 156 -18.35 -7.13 37.17
CA ILE A 156 -19.72 -6.64 37.40
C ILE A 156 -20.69 -7.82 37.49
N LEU A 157 -20.60 -8.78 36.56
CA LEU A 157 -21.46 -9.96 36.54
C LEU A 157 -21.32 -10.79 37.82
N SER A 158 -20.10 -11.03 38.31
CA SER A 158 -19.88 -11.79 39.55
C SER A 158 -20.42 -11.06 40.80
N ARG A 159 -20.31 -9.73 40.84
CA ARG A 159 -20.91 -8.91 41.91
C ARG A 159 -22.43 -8.96 41.89
N LEU A 160 -23.05 -8.91 40.71
CA LEU A 160 -24.49 -9.06 40.56
C LEU A 160 -24.93 -10.45 41.02
N ASP A 161 -24.24 -11.51 40.62
CA ASP A 161 -24.57 -12.88 41.00
C ASP A 161 -24.47 -13.09 42.52
N ALA A 162 -23.44 -12.53 43.16
CA ALA A 162 -23.29 -12.54 44.63
C ALA A 162 -24.43 -11.78 45.34
N LEU A 163 -24.88 -10.65 44.81
CA LEU A 163 -26.03 -9.91 45.36
C LEU A 163 -27.36 -10.64 45.13
N THR A 164 -27.48 -11.42 44.06
CA THR A 164 -28.70 -12.16 43.71
C THR A 164 -28.80 -13.51 44.44
N SER A 165 -27.66 -14.05 44.91
CA SER A 165 -27.59 -15.30 45.68
C SER A 165 -27.72 -15.10 47.20
N ASN A 166 -27.41 -13.91 47.73
CA ASN A 166 -27.57 -13.55 49.16
C ASN A 166 -29.02 -13.35 49.70
N PRO A 167 -30.12 -13.23 48.93
CA PRO A 167 -31.46 -13.03 49.49
C PRO A 167 -32.07 -14.25 50.23
N GLN A 168 -31.43 -15.42 50.23
CA GLN A 168 -31.99 -16.64 50.82
C GLN A 168 -31.42 -16.99 52.21
N GLU A 169 -30.34 -16.32 52.65
CA GLU A 169 -29.77 -16.53 54.00
C GLU A 169 -30.40 -15.59 55.05
N GLU A 170 -30.77 -14.35 54.68
CA GLU A 170 -31.41 -13.42 55.63
C GLU A 170 -32.83 -13.83 56.06
N GLU A 171 -33.60 -14.53 55.20
CA GLU A 171 -34.93 -15.04 55.59
C GLU A 171 -34.85 -16.28 56.51
N ARG A 172 -33.82 -17.13 56.39
CA ARG A 172 -33.65 -18.31 57.25
C ARG A 172 -33.23 -17.96 58.69
N ASP A 173 -32.45 -16.90 58.86
CA ASP A 173 -32.02 -16.46 60.18
C ASP A 173 -33.12 -15.69 60.93
N GLN A 174 -34.04 -15.03 60.20
CA GLN A 174 -35.23 -14.41 60.81
C GLN A 174 -36.24 -15.44 61.31
N GLU A 175 -36.48 -16.52 60.55
CA GLU A 175 -37.37 -17.61 60.97
C GLU A 175 -36.85 -18.38 62.20
N HIS A 176 -35.52 -18.48 62.38
CA HIS A 176 -34.94 -19.16 63.54
C HIS A 176 -34.93 -18.30 64.83
N THR A 177 -35.01 -16.98 64.69
CA THR A 177 -35.01 -16.03 65.83
C THR A 177 -36.41 -15.81 66.41
N GLU A 178 -37.48 -16.00 65.63
CA GLU A 178 -38.88 -15.93 66.13
C GLU A 178 -39.38 -17.25 66.76
N SER A 179 -38.65 -18.37 66.63
CA SER A 179 -39.06 -19.70 67.13
C SER A 179 -38.43 -20.10 68.49
N SER A 180 -37.73 -19.20 69.20
CA SER A 180 -37.15 -19.47 70.53
C SER A 180 -37.90 -18.79 71.68
#